data_AF-F7S449-F1
#
_entry.id   AF-F7S449-F1
#
_cell.length_a   1.000
_cell.length_b   1.000
_cell.length_c   1.000
_cell.angle_alpha   90.00
_cell.angle_beta   90.00
_cell.angle_gamma   90.00
#
_symmetry.space_group_name_H-M   'P 1'
#
loop_
_entity.id
_entity.type
_entity.pdbx_description
1 polymer ?
#
loop_
_entity_poly.entity_id
_entity_poly.type
_entity_poly.pdbx_seq_one_letter_code
_entity_poly.pdbx_strand_id
1 'polypeptide(L)'
;MRCDRLWRNARLATCAPDRPGLGVVEGGAVASRDGRIVWAGPEAEMPALEAAETIDCAGRWITPGLVDCHTHLIFGGDRSGEFARRLAGESYESIAREGGGIRATMRATRALDEAAMRAGAEARLAAWAAEGVTTVEIKSGYGLDEATELAMLRAARAIGRAGRFRVAATYLGAHTMPPEMDRAAYLDLVCRRMIPAIAEAG
;
A
#
# COMPACT_ATOMS: atom_id res chain seq x y z
N MET A 1 21.34 26.41 12.14
CA MET A 1 20.17 25.59 12.59
C MET A 1 20.61 24.13 12.58
N ARG A 2 20.19 23.29 13.55
CA ARG A 2 20.54 21.85 13.55
C ARG A 2 19.55 21.01 12.72
N CYS A 3 20.06 19.99 12.05
CA CYS A 3 19.30 18.94 11.38
C CYS A 3 19.85 17.55 11.73
N ASP A 4 19.03 16.51 11.57
CA ASP A 4 19.39 15.13 11.92
C ASP A 4 20.26 14.51 10.83
N ARG A 5 19.80 14.62 9.57
CA ARG A 5 20.50 14.09 8.41
C ARG A 5 20.57 15.12 7.29
N LEU A 6 21.71 15.14 6.61
CA LEU A 6 21.96 15.90 5.39
C LEU A 6 22.45 14.95 4.30
N TRP A 7 21.69 14.84 3.22
CA TRP A 7 22.13 14.23 1.97
C TRP A 7 22.59 15.34 1.03
N ARG A 8 23.83 15.30 0.57
CA ARG A 8 24.45 16.34 -0.27
C ARG A 8 25.04 15.76 -1.54
N ASN A 9 25.45 16.63 -2.47
CA ASN A 9 26.02 16.24 -3.75
C ASN A 9 25.11 15.23 -4.50
N ALA A 10 23.83 15.58 -4.63
CA ALA A 10 22.81 14.75 -5.27
C ALA A 10 22.22 15.45 -6.50
N ARG A 11 21.52 14.66 -7.34
CA ARG A 11 20.57 15.19 -8.32
C ARG A 11 19.17 14.93 -7.79
N LEU A 12 18.33 15.95 -7.69
CA LEU A 12 16.99 15.78 -7.14
C LEU A 12 15.97 15.76 -8.28
N ALA A 13 15.03 14.82 -8.26
CA ALA A 13 13.74 14.98 -8.92
C ALA A 13 12.72 15.27 -7.82
N THR A 14 12.45 16.56 -7.57
CA THR A 14 11.64 16.97 -6.42
C THR A 14 10.16 16.65 -6.58
N CYS A 15 9.67 16.54 -7.82
CA CYS A 15 8.25 16.46 -8.16
C CYS A 15 7.41 17.59 -7.54
N ALA A 16 8.03 18.74 -7.26
CA ALA A 16 7.36 19.88 -6.65
C ALA A 16 6.41 20.53 -7.69
N PRO A 17 5.13 20.78 -7.34
CA PRO A 17 4.11 21.21 -8.30
C PRO A 17 4.33 22.64 -8.83
N ASP A 18 5.15 23.43 -8.13
CA ASP A 18 5.58 24.77 -8.51
C ASP A 18 6.77 24.78 -9.49
N ARG A 19 7.28 23.59 -9.87
CA ARG A 19 8.39 23.44 -10.82
C ARG A 19 7.97 22.64 -12.06
N PRO A 20 8.56 22.93 -13.23
CA PRO A 20 8.24 22.20 -14.45
C PRO A 20 8.79 20.76 -14.42
N GLY A 21 8.08 19.85 -15.09
CA GLY A 21 8.50 18.46 -15.27
C GLY A 21 8.69 17.72 -13.93
N LEU A 22 9.85 17.08 -13.77
CA LEU A 22 10.20 16.37 -12.53
C LEU A 22 10.72 17.30 -11.42
N GLY A 23 10.76 18.62 -11.65
CA GLY A 23 11.36 19.57 -10.72
C GLY A 23 12.83 19.26 -10.45
N VAL A 24 13.62 19.08 -11.52
CA VAL A 24 15.03 18.67 -11.45
C VAL A 24 15.88 19.74 -10.77
N VAL A 25 16.76 19.32 -9.87
CA VAL A 25 17.81 20.15 -9.27
C VAL A 25 19.16 19.47 -9.43
N GLU A 26 20.03 20.09 -10.22
CA GLU A 26 21.43 19.69 -10.34
C GLU A 26 22.20 20.23 -9.12
N GLY A 27 23.12 19.42 -8.56
CA GLY A 27 23.89 19.82 -7.37
C GLY A 27 23.01 20.13 -6.16
N GLY A 28 22.01 19.29 -5.90
CA GLY A 28 21.04 19.46 -4.83
C GLY A 28 21.44 18.77 -3.53
N ALA A 29 20.76 19.19 -2.47
CA ALA A 29 20.84 18.61 -1.14
C ALA A 29 19.43 18.47 -0.51
N VAL A 30 19.29 17.49 0.38
CA VAL A 30 18.10 17.29 1.22
C VAL A 30 18.54 17.27 2.68
N ALA A 31 17.88 18.05 3.54
CA ALA A 31 18.09 18.00 4.98
C ALA A 31 16.79 17.62 5.70
N SER A 32 16.88 16.81 6.74
CA SER A 32 15.73 16.42 7.56
C SER A 32 15.92 16.71 9.04
N ARG A 33 14.80 16.99 9.73
CA ARG A 33 14.71 17.09 11.18
C ARG A 33 13.38 16.51 11.64
N ASP A 34 13.40 15.69 12.68
CA ASP A 34 12.21 15.06 13.29
C ASP A 34 11.33 14.33 12.26
N GLY A 35 11.98 13.60 11.34
CA GLY A 35 11.30 12.84 10.27
C GLY A 35 10.66 13.70 9.18
N ARG A 36 10.94 15.00 9.12
CA ARG A 36 10.43 15.93 8.11
C ARG A 36 11.57 16.58 7.32
N ILE A 37 11.31 16.89 6.06
CA ILE A 37 12.23 17.64 5.21
C ILE A 37 12.23 19.11 5.67
N VAL A 38 13.42 19.65 5.95
CA VAL A 38 13.63 21.07 6.28
C VAL A 38 14.33 21.84 5.15
N TRP A 39 14.95 21.12 4.21
CA TRP A 39 15.49 21.68 2.96
C TRP A 39 15.47 20.61 1.87
N ALA A 40 15.09 20.99 0.64
CA ALA A 40 15.24 20.17 -0.56
C ALA A 40 15.40 21.11 -1.77
N GLY A 41 16.63 21.32 -2.21
CA GLY A 41 16.94 22.34 -3.21
C GLY A 41 18.43 22.40 -3.55
N PRO A 42 18.87 23.43 -4.28
CA PRO A 42 20.28 23.61 -4.63
C PRO A 42 21.16 23.64 -3.37
N GLU A 43 22.24 22.87 -3.34
CA GLU A 43 23.13 22.82 -2.17
C GLU A 43 23.77 24.19 -1.89
N ALA A 44 24.07 24.96 -2.94
CA ALA A 44 24.66 26.29 -2.84
C ALA A 44 23.72 27.35 -2.21
N GLU A 45 22.42 27.11 -2.21
CA GLU A 45 21.40 28.01 -1.62
C GLU A 45 20.99 27.55 -0.21
N MET A 46 21.50 26.42 0.25
CA MET A 46 21.13 25.86 1.54
C MET A 46 21.61 26.78 2.67
N PRO A 47 20.75 27.06 3.68
CA PRO A 47 21.19 27.80 4.85
C PRO A 47 22.31 27.07 5.59
N ALA A 48 23.07 27.80 6.42
CA ALA A 48 24.05 27.17 7.30
C ALA A 48 23.35 26.21 8.29
N LEU A 49 23.51 24.91 8.03
CA LEU A 49 22.97 23.82 8.84
C LEU A 49 24.09 23.03 9.50
N GLU A 50 23.91 22.70 10.77
CA GLU A 50 24.73 21.72 11.48
C GLU A 50 24.02 20.37 11.45
N ALA A 51 24.56 19.40 10.71
CA ALA A 51 23.95 18.07 10.57
C ALA A 51 24.59 17.07 11.55
N ALA A 52 23.78 16.27 12.24
CA ALA A 52 24.29 15.18 13.07
C ALA A 52 24.92 14.06 12.22
N GLU A 53 24.37 13.79 11.04
CA GLU A 53 24.89 12.85 10.05
C GLU A 53 24.87 13.49 8.66
N THR A 54 25.97 13.37 7.92
CA THR A 54 26.09 13.85 6.53
C THR A 54 26.42 12.70 5.60
N ILE A 55 25.68 12.61 4.50
CA ILE A 55 25.80 11.55 3.48
C ILE A 55 26.13 12.23 2.15
N ASP A 56 27.26 11.89 1.56
CA ASP A 56 27.61 12.25 0.18
C ASP A 56 26.96 11.27 -0.80
N CYS A 57 26.07 11.77 -1.65
CA CYS A 57 25.35 10.96 -2.62
C CYS A 57 26.15 10.67 -3.90
N ALA A 58 27.32 11.30 -4.09
CA ALA A 58 28.20 11.15 -5.25
C ALA A 58 27.47 11.33 -6.59
N GLY A 59 26.63 12.36 -6.68
CA GLY A 59 25.85 12.69 -7.89
C GLY A 59 24.69 11.73 -8.20
N ARG A 60 24.34 10.81 -7.29
CA ARG A 60 23.17 9.94 -7.45
C ARG A 60 21.87 10.72 -7.43
N TRP A 61 20.84 10.13 -8.03
CA TRP A 61 19.49 10.66 -7.99
C TRP A 61 18.82 10.40 -6.65
N ILE A 62 18.09 11.40 -6.17
CA ILE A 62 17.12 11.29 -5.07
C ILE A 62 15.75 11.68 -5.62
N THR A 63 14.76 10.83 -5.37
CA THR A 63 13.33 11.09 -5.63
C THR A 63 12.57 11.04 -4.31
N PRO A 64 11.33 11.55 -4.26
CA PRO A 64 10.38 11.12 -3.25
C PRO A 64 10.27 9.59 -3.23
N GLY A 65 9.95 9.04 -2.06
CA GLY A 65 9.63 7.62 -1.95
C GLY A 65 8.41 7.28 -2.82
N LEU A 66 8.41 6.10 -3.43
CA LEU A 66 7.34 5.69 -4.33
C LEU A 66 6.04 5.45 -3.56
N VAL A 67 4.93 5.71 -4.24
CA VAL A 67 3.57 5.53 -3.72
C VAL A 67 2.82 4.56 -4.63
N ASP A 68 2.35 3.46 -4.05
CA ASP A 68 1.37 2.60 -4.71
C ASP A 68 -0.02 2.89 -4.15
N CYS A 69 -0.88 3.52 -4.94
CA CYS A 69 -2.18 4.01 -4.51
C CYS A 69 -3.33 3.01 -4.74
N HIS A 70 -3.05 1.80 -5.22
CA HIS A 70 -4.11 0.84 -5.50
C HIS A 70 -3.65 -0.60 -5.35
N THR A 71 -3.92 -1.20 -4.18
CA THR A 71 -3.57 -2.61 -3.96
C THR A 71 -4.65 -3.42 -3.26
N HIS A 72 -4.60 -4.72 -3.48
CA HIS A 72 -5.33 -5.72 -2.69
C HIS A 72 -4.32 -6.67 -2.05
N LEU A 73 -3.42 -6.12 -1.22
CA LEU A 73 -2.28 -6.87 -0.66
C LEU A 73 -2.65 -7.95 0.37
N ILE A 74 -3.79 -7.79 1.05
CA ILE A 74 -4.27 -8.74 2.04
C ILE A 74 -5.21 -9.73 1.35
N PHE A 75 -4.77 -10.97 1.22
CA PHE A 75 -5.56 -12.09 0.71
C PHE A 75 -4.95 -13.42 1.13
N GLY A 76 -5.80 -14.45 1.20
CA GLY A 76 -5.38 -15.84 1.40
C GLY A 76 -5.22 -16.62 0.10
N GLY A 77 -4.35 -17.63 0.13
CA GLY A 77 -4.05 -18.51 -0.99
C GLY A 77 -3.39 -17.80 -2.19
N ASP A 78 -3.50 -18.43 -3.35
CA ASP A 78 -3.08 -17.90 -4.65
C ASP A 78 -4.00 -18.44 -5.76
N ARG A 79 -3.79 -17.96 -7.00
CA ARG A 79 -4.57 -18.38 -8.18
C ARG A 79 -3.69 -18.96 -9.29
N SER A 80 -2.51 -19.48 -8.95
CA SER A 80 -1.58 -20.09 -9.92
C SER A 80 -2.19 -21.34 -10.58
N GLY A 81 -2.96 -22.14 -9.84
CA GLY A 81 -3.68 -23.29 -10.40
C GLY A 81 -4.75 -22.88 -11.43
N GLU A 82 -5.52 -21.82 -11.14
CA GLU A 82 -6.45 -21.25 -12.13
C GLU A 82 -5.71 -20.70 -13.35
N PHE A 83 -4.56 -20.04 -13.13
CA PHE A 83 -3.73 -19.54 -14.22
C PHE A 83 -3.27 -20.69 -15.15
N ALA A 84 -2.82 -21.81 -14.59
CA ALA A 84 -2.44 -23.00 -15.36
C ALA A 84 -3.60 -23.58 -16.19
N ARG A 85 -4.81 -23.66 -15.61
CA ARG A 85 -6.03 -24.11 -16.32
C ARG A 85 -6.40 -23.20 -17.49
N ARG A 86 -6.29 -21.88 -17.30
CA ARG A 86 -6.52 -20.91 -18.37
C ARG A 86 -5.52 -21.07 -19.51
N LEU A 87 -4.24 -21.35 -19.20
CA LEU A 87 -3.23 -21.65 -20.21
C LEU A 87 -3.52 -22.95 -20.97
N ALA A 88 -4.17 -23.92 -20.33
CA ALA A 88 -4.64 -25.16 -20.96
C ALA A 88 -5.91 -24.98 -21.81
N GLY A 89 -6.44 -23.75 -21.95
CA GLY A 89 -7.58 -23.42 -22.81
C GLY A 89 -8.94 -23.43 -22.12
N GLU A 90 -9.00 -23.63 -20.80
CA GLU A 90 -10.27 -23.55 -20.07
C GLU A 90 -10.80 -22.11 -19.97
N SER A 91 -12.12 -21.95 -20.15
CA SER A 91 -12.74 -20.62 -20.07
C SER A 91 -12.83 -20.13 -18.62
N TYR A 92 -12.74 -18.81 -18.45
CA TYR A 92 -12.91 -18.17 -17.15
C TYR A 92 -14.26 -18.52 -16.50
N GLU A 93 -15.32 -18.59 -17.30
CA GLU A 93 -16.66 -18.96 -16.82
C GLU A 93 -16.72 -20.38 -16.27
N SER A 94 -16.04 -21.35 -16.91
CA SER A 94 -15.98 -22.73 -16.43
C SER A 94 -15.30 -22.81 -15.07
N ILE A 95 -14.14 -22.15 -14.95
CA ILE A 95 -13.37 -22.12 -13.70
C ILE A 95 -14.16 -21.41 -12.59
N ALA A 96 -14.88 -20.33 -12.92
CA ALA A 96 -15.73 -19.62 -11.96
C ALA A 96 -16.92 -20.47 -11.49
N ARG A 97 -17.53 -21.28 -12.36
CA ARG A 97 -18.62 -22.21 -12.00
C ARG A 97 -18.18 -23.27 -11.00
N GLU A 98 -16.93 -23.70 -11.06
CA GLU A 98 -16.32 -24.63 -10.09
C GLU A 98 -15.85 -23.94 -8.79
N GLY A 99 -16.18 -22.66 -8.62
CA GLY A 99 -15.83 -21.90 -7.43
C GLY A 99 -14.43 -21.30 -7.46
N GLY A 100 -13.77 -21.23 -8.63
CA GLY A 100 -12.56 -20.45 -8.88
C GLY A 100 -12.81 -18.94 -8.83
N GLY A 101 -11.91 -18.15 -9.42
CA GLY A 101 -12.09 -16.70 -9.48
C GLY A 101 -11.94 -16.02 -8.11
N ILE A 102 -12.59 -14.86 -7.97
CA ILE A 102 -12.62 -14.09 -6.71
C ILE A 102 -13.19 -14.90 -5.53
N ARG A 103 -14.09 -15.87 -5.80
CA ARG A 103 -14.68 -16.72 -4.76
C ARG A 103 -13.65 -17.64 -4.12
N ALA A 104 -12.65 -18.11 -4.87
CA ALA A 104 -11.56 -18.91 -4.31
C ALA A 104 -10.71 -18.08 -3.34
N THR A 105 -10.34 -16.86 -3.73
CA THR A 105 -9.62 -15.92 -2.87
C THR A 105 -10.46 -15.53 -1.64
N MET A 106 -11.77 -15.35 -1.81
CA MET A 106 -12.67 -15.06 -0.68
C MET A 106 -12.65 -16.19 0.36
N ARG A 107 -12.87 -17.44 -0.07
CA ARG A 107 -12.84 -18.60 0.85
C ARG A 107 -11.49 -18.75 1.53
N ALA A 108 -10.40 -18.60 0.78
CA ALA A 108 -9.05 -18.67 1.33
C ALA A 108 -8.77 -17.55 2.34
N THR A 109 -9.27 -16.33 2.10
CA THR A 109 -9.09 -15.19 3.00
C THR A 109 -9.91 -15.35 4.27
N ARG A 110 -11.17 -15.78 4.18
CA ARG A 110 -12.04 -16.08 5.35
C ARG A 110 -11.48 -17.17 6.27
N ALA A 111 -10.63 -18.06 5.75
CA ALA A 111 -9.99 -19.12 6.52
C ALA A 111 -8.75 -18.65 7.32
N LEU A 112 -8.30 -17.41 7.13
CA LEU A 112 -7.16 -16.85 7.85
C LEU A 112 -7.61 -16.11 9.11
N ASP A 113 -6.74 -16.08 10.11
CA ASP A 113 -6.81 -15.10 11.18
C ASP A 113 -6.10 -13.78 10.80
N GLU A 114 -6.29 -12.73 11.61
CA GLU A 114 -5.72 -11.40 11.38
C GLU A 114 -4.18 -11.43 11.30
N ALA A 115 -3.53 -12.28 12.10
CA ALA A 115 -2.08 -12.40 12.14
C ALA A 115 -1.52 -12.99 10.83
N ALA A 116 -2.16 -14.03 10.30
CA ALA A 116 -1.80 -14.65 9.04
C ALA A 116 -2.09 -13.72 7.85
N MET A 117 -3.21 -12.98 7.87
CA MET A 117 -3.51 -11.94 6.89
C MET A 117 -2.39 -10.88 6.83
N ARG A 118 -1.98 -10.39 8.00
CA ARG A 118 -0.90 -9.41 8.13
C ARG A 118 0.44 -9.97 7.62
N ALA A 119 0.83 -11.16 8.08
CA ALA A 119 2.11 -11.77 7.71
C ALA A 119 2.22 -11.99 6.19
N GLY A 120 1.12 -12.42 5.55
CA GLY A 120 1.06 -12.57 4.10
C GLY A 120 1.27 -11.25 3.34
N ALA A 121 0.67 -10.15 3.81
CA ALA A 121 0.85 -8.84 3.20
C ALA A 121 2.26 -8.26 3.45
N GLU A 122 2.82 -8.43 4.65
CA GLU A 122 4.18 -7.98 4.98
C GLU A 122 5.24 -8.69 4.13
N ALA A 123 5.08 -9.99 3.88
CA ALA A 123 5.97 -10.75 3.00
C ALA A 123 5.99 -10.19 1.56
N ARG A 124 4.82 -9.80 1.03
CA ARG A 124 4.71 -9.18 -0.30
C ARG A 124 5.34 -7.78 -0.32
N LEU A 125 5.06 -6.97 0.71
CA LEU A 125 5.59 -5.62 0.86
C LEU A 125 7.12 -5.58 1.01
N ALA A 126 7.74 -6.63 1.55
CA ALA A 126 9.19 -6.68 1.72
C ALA A 126 9.96 -6.50 0.40
N ALA A 127 9.44 -7.05 -0.71
CA ALA A 127 10.01 -6.87 -2.05
C ALA A 127 9.87 -5.41 -2.51
N TRP A 128 8.72 -4.78 -2.27
CA TRP A 128 8.45 -3.40 -2.72
C TRP A 128 9.24 -2.35 -1.94
N ALA A 129 9.58 -2.61 -0.68
CA ALA A 129 10.52 -1.76 0.04
C ALA A 129 11.90 -1.72 -0.65
N ALA A 130 12.35 -2.82 -1.24
CA ALA A 130 13.61 -2.86 -1.98
C ALA A 130 13.53 -2.07 -3.31
N GLU A 131 12.33 -1.88 -3.84
CA GLU A 131 12.06 -1.07 -5.04
C GLU A 131 11.80 0.42 -4.74
N GLY A 132 11.78 0.80 -3.46
CA GLY A 132 11.65 2.21 -3.03
C GLY A 132 10.22 2.64 -2.69
N VAL A 133 9.26 1.71 -2.56
CA VAL A 133 7.91 2.01 -2.06
C VAL A 133 7.95 2.38 -0.58
N THR A 134 7.37 3.53 -0.25
CA THR A 134 7.29 4.05 1.13
C THR A 134 5.87 4.27 1.60
N THR A 135 4.92 4.43 0.67
CA THR A 135 3.50 4.61 0.95
C THR A 135 2.69 3.65 0.10
N VAL A 136 1.72 2.98 0.71
CA VAL A 136 0.85 2.02 0.03
C VAL A 136 -0.60 2.19 0.47
N GLU A 137 -1.52 2.06 -0.47
CA GLU A 137 -2.94 1.90 -0.18
C GLU A 137 -3.30 0.42 -0.18
N ILE A 138 -3.97 -0.06 0.88
CA ILE A 138 -4.35 -1.46 1.06
C ILE A 138 -5.86 -1.54 1.20
N LYS A 139 -6.51 -2.21 0.24
CA LYS A 139 -7.95 -2.45 0.25
C LYS A 139 -8.30 -3.73 0.98
N SER A 140 -9.49 -3.73 1.59
CA SER A 140 -10.20 -4.96 1.95
C SER A 140 -10.90 -5.57 0.71
N GLY A 141 -12.03 -6.26 0.86
CA GLY A 141 -12.86 -6.72 -0.27
C GLY A 141 -12.70 -8.17 -0.68
N TYR A 142 -11.95 -8.98 0.10
CA TYR A 142 -11.93 -10.43 -0.05
C TYR A 142 -12.65 -11.14 1.11
N GLY A 143 -13.22 -10.41 2.06
CA GLY A 143 -14.06 -10.96 3.11
C GLY A 143 -15.50 -11.12 2.66
N LEU A 144 -16.09 -10.04 2.13
CA LEU A 144 -17.53 -9.97 1.80
C LEU A 144 -18.47 -10.35 2.96
N ASP A 145 -17.97 -10.24 4.18
CA ASP A 145 -18.69 -10.33 5.44
C ASP A 145 -18.03 -9.35 6.43
N GLU A 146 -18.78 -8.90 7.43
CA GLU A 146 -18.32 -7.87 8.37
C GLU A 146 -17.04 -8.26 9.11
N ALA A 147 -16.97 -9.50 9.60
CA ALA A 147 -15.89 -9.96 10.47
C ALA A 147 -14.55 -9.97 9.71
N THR A 148 -14.55 -10.53 8.51
CA THR A 148 -13.37 -10.67 7.67
C THR A 148 -12.94 -9.31 7.11
N GLU A 149 -13.88 -8.46 6.68
CA GLU A 149 -13.54 -7.11 6.20
C GLU A 149 -12.89 -6.25 7.30
N LEU A 150 -13.42 -6.31 8.54
CA LEU A 150 -12.80 -5.65 9.69
C LEU A 150 -11.41 -6.22 10.01
N ALA A 151 -11.23 -7.54 9.96
CA ALA A 151 -9.93 -8.17 10.18
C ALA A 151 -8.88 -7.71 9.14
N MET A 152 -9.26 -7.64 7.86
CA MET A 152 -8.39 -7.13 6.80
C MET A 152 -7.98 -5.67 7.05
N LEU A 153 -8.92 -4.80 7.42
CA LEU A 153 -8.62 -3.39 7.69
C LEU A 153 -7.75 -3.22 8.95
N ARG A 154 -7.97 -4.02 10.00
CA ARG A 154 -7.12 -4.03 11.20
C ARG A 154 -5.70 -4.48 10.87
N ALA A 155 -5.54 -5.53 10.08
CA ALA A 155 -4.24 -5.99 9.59
C ALA A 155 -3.53 -4.90 8.77
N ALA A 156 -4.23 -4.23 7.84
CA ALA A 156 -3.66 -3.11 7.07
C ALA A 156 -3.17 -1.97 7.99
N ARG A 157 -3.98 -1.57 8.98
CA ARG A 157 -3.60 -0.51 9.94
C ARG A 157 -2.44 -0.96 10.84
N ALA A 158 -2.38 -2.23 11.21
CA ALA A 158 -1.27 -2.78 12.00
C ALA A 158 0.06 -2.69 11.23
N ILE A 159 0.06 -2.94 9.92
CA ILE A 159 1.23 -2.74 9.05
C ILE A 159 1.67 -1.27 9.08
N GLY A 160 0.73 -0.33 8.95
CA GLY A 160 1.04 1.10 9.05
C GLY A 160 1.62 1.52 10.40
N ARG A 161 1.08 0.99 11.51
CA ARG A 161 1.58 1.26 12.87
C ARG A 161 2.99 0.71 13.13
N ALA A 162 3.41 -0.33 12.43
CA ALA A 162 4.78 -0.86 12.54
C ALA A 162 5.84 0.12 11.98
N GLY A 163 5.43 1.15 11.25
CA GLY A 163 6.28 2.31 10.90
C GLY A 163 7.20 2.14 9.69
N ARG A 164 7.23 0.96 9.05
CA ARG A 164 8.03 0.74 7.83
C ARG A 164 7.39 1.36 6.58
N PHE A 165 6.07 1.38 6.50
CA PHE A 165 5.31 1.96 5.39
C PHE A 165 4.25 2.91 5.94
N ARG A 166 3.96 3.98 5.21
CA ARG A 166 2.68 4.69 5.39
C ARG A 166 1.59 3.87 4.70
N VAL A 167 0.54 3.53 5.44
CA VAL A 167 -0.59 2.75 4.90
C VAL A 167 -1.85 3.59 4.90
N ALA A 168 -2.51 3.68 3.75
CA ALA A 168 -3.91 4.10 3.64
C ALA A 168 -4.79 2.84 3.54
N ALA A 169 -5.66 2.61 4.52
CA ALA A 169 -6.58 1.47 4.50
C ALA A 169 -7.90 1.88 3.85
N THR A 170 -8.35 1.13 2.85
CA THR A 170 -9.59 1.42 2.10
C THR A 170 -10.57 0.27 2.26
N TYR A 171 -11.78 0.58 2.69
CA TYR A 171 -12.87 -0.40 2.69
C TYR A 171 -13.38 -0.64 1.27
N LEU A 172 -13.47 -1.91 0.88
CA LEU A 172 -14.02 -2.34 -0.39
C LEU A 172 -14.94 -3.56 -0.23
N GLY A 173 -15.84 -3.58 0.75
CA GLY A 173 -16.78 -4.70 0.90
C GLY A 173 -17.69 -4.88 -0.32
N ALA A 174 -17.97 -3.81 -1.07
CA ALA A 174 -18.68 -3.88 -2.35
C ALA A 174 -17.79 -4.32 -3.54
N HIS A 175 -16.75 -5.13 -3.31
CA HIS A 175 -15.85 -5.62 -4.36
C HIS A 175 -16.55 -6.58 -5.33
N THR A 176 -17.38 -7.46 -4.79
CA THR A 176 -18.27 -8.37 -5.52
C THR A 176 -19.40 -8.83 -4.59
N MET A 177 -20.26 -9.75 -5.05
CA MET A 177 -21.29 -10.35 -4.22
C MET A 177 -20.87 -11.74 -3.70
N PRO A 178 -21.08 -12.02 -2.41
CA PRO A 178 -20.92 -13.37 -1.88
C PRO A 178 -22.00 -14.31 -2.47
N PRO A 179 -21.68 -15.59 -2.70
CA PRO A 179 -22.64 -16.56 -3.28
C PRO A 179 -23.82 -16.88 -2.36
N GLU A 180 -23.69 -16.69 -1.05
CA GLU A 180 -24.67 -17.04 -0.03
C GLU A 180 -25.80 -16.01 0.16
N MET A 181 -25.76 -14.86 -0.53
CA MET A 181 -26.77 -13.80 -0.37
C MET A 181 -27.23 -13.25 -1.72
N ASP A 182 -28.50 -12.84 -1.78
CA ASP A 182 -29.00 -12.07 -2.91
C ASP A 182 -28.45 -10.63 -2.90
N ARG A 183 -28.56 -9.96 -4.05
CA ARG A 183 -28.01 -8.62 -4.25
C ARG A 183 -28.59 -7.58 -3.29
N ALA A 184 -29.90 -7.61 -3.06
CA ALA A 184 -30.57 -6.59 -2.25
C ALA A 184 -30.20 -6.77 -0.78
N ALA A 185 -30.20 -8.01 -0.29
CA ALA A 185 -29.75 -8.34 1.05
C ALA A 185 -28.28 -7.96 1.28
N TYR A 186 -27.39 -8.25 0.32
CA TYR A 186 -25.98 -7.89 0.46
C TYR A 186 -25.74 -6.38 0.46
N LEU A 187 -26.43 -5.63 -0.40
CA LEU A 187 -26.33 -4.17 -0.40
C LEU A 187 -26.89 -3.57 0.90
N ASP A 188 -27.97 -4.12 1.43
CA ASP A 188 -28.51 -3.70 2.74
C ASP A 188 -27.49 -3.95 3.86
N LEU A 189 -26.86 -5.12 3.89
CA LEU A 189 -25.78 -5.45 4.82
C LEU A 189 -24.60 -4.46 4.71
N VAL A 190 -24.13 -4.20 3.49
CA VAL A 190 -23.01 -3.27 3.24
C VAL A 190 -23.36 -1.86 3.74
N CYS A 191 -24.52 -1.34 3.34
CA CYS A 191 -24.92 0.03 3.61
C CYS A 191 -25.31 0.28 5.06
N ARG A 192 -26.07 -0.65 5.67
CA ARG A 192 -26.67 -0.44 7.00
C ARG A 192 -25.83 -1.00 8.13
N ARG A 193 -24.91 -1.92 7.86
CA ARG A 193 -24.13 -2.60 8.90
C ARG A 193 -22.63 -2.42 8.73
N MET A 194 -22.07 -2.81 7.58
CA MET A 194 -20.62 -2.83 7.40
C MET A 194 -20.00 -1.43 7.32
N ILE A 195 -20.57 -0.51 6.51
CA ILE A 195 -20.06 0.86 6.41
C ILE A 195 -20.06 1.56 7.78
N PRO A 196 -21.18 1.56 8.55
CA PRO A 196 -21.18 2.12 9.90
C PRO A 196 -20.15 1.47 10.84
N ALA A 197 -20.11 0.14 10.92
CA ALA A 197 -19.18 -0.57 11.81
C ALA A 197 -17.71 -0.29 11.49
N ILE A 198 -17.38 -0.15 10.20
CA ILE A 198 -16.02 0.16 9.75
C ILE A 198 -15.66 1.61 10.06
N ALA A 199 -16.59 2.56 9.87
CA ALA A 199 -16.37 3.95 10.24
C ALA A 199 -16.14 4.11 11.76
N GLU A 200 -16.85 3.35 12.59
CA GLU A 200 -16.65 3.33 14.05
C GLU A 200 -15.31 2.70 14.46
N ALA A 201 -14.81 1.73 13.71
CA ALA A 201 -13.54 1.05 13.99
C ALA A 201 -12.28 1.89 13.66
N GLY A 202 -12.44 3.13 13.20
CA GLY A 202 -11.37 4.01 12.70
C GLY A 202 -10.82 3.51 11.38
#